data_AF-A0A0F9VSR7-F1
#
_entry.id   AF-A0A0F9VSR7-F1
#
_cell.length_a   1.000
_cell.length_b   1.000
_cell.length_c   1.000
_cell.angle_alpha   90.00
_cell.angle_beta   90.00
_cell.angle_gamma   90.00
#
_symmetry.space_group_name_H-M   'P 1'
#
loop_
_entity.id
_entity.type
_entity.pdbx_description
1 polymer ?
#
loop_
_entity_poly.entity_id
_entity_poly.type
_entity_poly.pdbx_seq_one_letter_code
_entity_poly.pdbx_strand_id
1 'polypeptide(L)'
;MKTMLESAMKAHPESFANFDTTKNVQDQLQEMVTHHSLWAKTLAFEFFLRKEGKYDINSYPFQFSSMEQLWLAYVMQEKYSLTWDGERWSK
;
A
#
# COMPACT_ATOMS: atom_id res chain seq x y z
N MET A 1 -7.23 -2.06 -7.48
CA MET A 1 -7.33 -1.01 -6.43
C MET A 1 -8.59 -1.14 -5.57
N LYS A 2 -9.80 -1.05 -6.14
CA LYS A 2 -11.06 -1.02 -5.37
C LYS A 2 -11.24 -2.19 -4.38
N THR A 3 -10.99 -3.42 -4.82
CA THR A 3 -11.06 -4.64 -3.98
C THR A 3 -10.05 -4.65 -2.83
N MET A 4 -8.82 -4.24 -3.10
CA MET A 4 -7.73 -4.16 -2.14
C MET A 4 -8.01 -3.11 -1.05
N LEU A 5 -8.55 -1.96 -1.45
CA LEU A 5 -8.96 -0.88 -0.56
C LEU A 5 -10.16 -1.28 0.29
N GLU A 6 -11.21 -1.84 -0.30
CA GLU A 6 -12.39 -2.32 0.44
C GLU A 6 -12.00 -3.39 1.47
N SER A 7 -11.09 -4.29 1.11
CA SER A 7 -10.54 -5.31 2.03
C SER A 7 -9.78 -4.67 3.21
N ALA A 8 -8.93 -3.66 2.92
CA ALA A 8 -8.20 -2.93 3.96
C ALA A 8 -9.12 -2.13 4.89
N MET A 9 -10.12 -1.44 4.34
CA MET A 9 -11.12 -0.68 5.11
C MET A 9 -11.95 -1.61 6.00
N LYS A 10 -12.30 -2.81 5.51
CA LYS A 10 -13.01 -3.82 6.31
C LYS A 10 -12.13 -4.41 7.42
N ALA A 11 -10.84 -4.62 7.15
CA ALA A 11 -9.90 -5.14 8.13
C ALA A 11 -9.56 -4.13 9.23
N HIS A 12 -9.51 -2.83 8.89
CA HIS A 12 -9.11 -1.75 9.80
C HIS A 12 -10.08 -0.56 9.77
N PRO A 13 -11.36 -0.73 10.14
CA PRO A 13 -12.38 0.31 9.99
C PRO A 13 -12.06 1.60 10.76
N GLU A 14 -11.42 1.50 11.93
CA GLU A 14 -11.06 2.67 12.73
C GLU A 14 -9.97 3.53 12.08
N SER A 15 -9.01 2.90 11.41
CA SER A 15 -7.90 3.61 10.77
C SER A 15 -8.29 4.25 9.44
N PHE A 16 -9.32 3.69 8.79
CA PHE A 16 -9.90 4.23 7.57
C PHE A 16 -11.21 5.00 7.83
N ALA A 17 -11.54 5.33 9.08
CA ALA A 17 -12.81 5.97 9.45
C ALA A 17 -13.02 7.34 8.76
N ASN A 18 -11.92 8.06 8.50
CA ASN A 18 -11.93 9.36 7.82
C ASN A 18 -11.60 9.25 6.32
N PHE A 19 -11.51 8.02 5.80
CA PHE A 19 -11.09 7.79 4.42
C PHE A 19 -12.24 8.04 3.44
N ASP A 20 -12.04 8.97 2.52
CA ASP A 20 -13.03 9.41 1.55
C ASP A 20 -12.63 8.97 0.14
N THR A 21 -13.32 7.97 -0.39
CA THR A 21 -13.06 7.43 -1.74
C THR A 21 -13.44 8.38 -2.87
N THR A 22 -14.12 9.50 -2.58
CA THR A 22 -14.46 10.53 -3.58
C THR A 22 -13.35 11.57 -3.76
N LYS A 23 -12.40 11.63 -2.82
CA LYS A 23 -11.21 12.47 -2.88
C LYS A 23 -10.02 11.71 -3.43
N ASN A 24 -8.88 12.39 -3.59
CA ASN A 24 -7.64 11.77 -4.04
C ASN A 24 -7.19 10.69 -3.02
N VAL A 25 -7.34 9.43 -3.41
CA VAL A 25 -6.98 8.26 -2.60
C VAL A 25 -5.49 8.21 -2.34
N GLN A 26 -4.68 8.60 -3.33
CA GLN A 26 -3.22 8.61 -3.18
C GLN A 26 -2.77 9.58 -2.10
N ASP A 27 -3.32 10.80 -2.08
CA ASP A 27 -2.95 11.82 -1.10
C ASP A 27 -3.33 11.39 0.32
N GLN A 28 -4.53 10.81 0.49
CA GLN A 28 -4.97 10.27 1.78
C GLN A 28 -4.11 9.11 2.26
N LEU A 29 -3.74 8.18 1.37
CA LEU A 29 -2.85 7.07 1.73
C LEU A 29 -1.47 7.59 2.11
N GLN A 30 -0.95 8.61 1.41
CA GLN A 30 0.31 9.27 1.78
C GLN A 30 0.21 9.97 3.14
N GLU A 31 -0.93 10.61 3.43
CA GLU A 31 -1.20 11.20 4.73
C GLU A 31 -1.21 10.16 5.86
N MET A 32 -1.69 8.94 5.59
CA MET A 32 -1.67 7.87 6.59
C MET A 32 -0.24 7.46 7.01
N VAL A 33 0.78 7.67 6.18
CA VAL A 33 2.19 7.32 6.46
C VAL A 33 3.08 8.53 6.76
N THR A 34 2.48 9.68 7.09
CA THR A 34 3.13 11.00 7.32
C THR A 34 4.24 11.08 8.35
N HIS A 35 4.53 10.04 9.13
CA HIS A 35 5.62 10.05 10.10
C HIS A 35 6.97 9.53 9.61
N HIS A 36 7.09 9.06 8.36
CA HIS A 36 8.39 8.64 7.83
C HIS A 36 8.89 9.55 6.70
N SER A 37 10.20 9.83 6.80
CA SER A 37 11.00 10.79 6.06
C SER A 37 10.96 10.57 4.54
N LEU A 38 11.62 11.45 3.77
CA LEU A 38 11.88 11.25 2.34
C LEU A 38 12.23 9.80 1.97
N TRP A 39 12.89 9.07 2.87
CA TRP A 39 13.16 7.64 2.76
C TRP A 39 11.95 6.72 2.57
N ALA A 40 10.79 6.97 3.19
CA ALA A 40 9.59 6.16 2.96
C ALA A 40 9.06 6.34 1.54
N LYS A 41 9.09 7.58 1.04
CA LYS A 41 8.76 7.90 -0.36
C LYS A 41 9.77 7.26 -1.31
N THR A 42 11.06 7.31 -0.96
CA THR A 42 12.14 6.66 -1.72
C THR A 42 12.01 5.14 -1.69
N LEU A 43 11.63 4.52 -0.57
CA LEU A 43 11.44 3.07 -0.45
C LEU A 43 10.22 2.57 -1.21
N ALA A 44 9.08 3.28 -1.16
CA ALA A 44 7.91 2.95 -1.98
C ALA A 44 8.22 3.07 -3.48
N PHE A 45 8.99 4.09 -3.86
CA PHE A 45 9.45 4.30 -5.23
C PHE A 45 10.54 3.30 -5.65
N GLU A 46 11.46 2.94 -4.77
CA GLU A 46 12.45 1.87 -4.98
C GLU A 46 11.75 0.53 -5.07
N PHE A 47 10.72 0.24 -4.26
CA PHE A 47 9.92 -0.99 -4.40
C PHE A 47 9.28 -1.08 -5.78
N PHE A 48 8.79 0.06 -6.29
CA PHE A 48 8.20 0.16 -7.63
C PHE A 48 9.25 0.05 -8.75
N LEU A 49 10.42 0.67 -8.58
CA LEU A 49 11.49 0.70 -9.59
C LEU A 49 12.40 -0.53 -9.57
N ARG A 50 12.52 -1.23 -8.44
CA ARG A 50 13.35 -2.44 -8.24
C ARG A 50 12.66 -3.68 -8.80
N LYS A 51 12.14 -3.49 -10.01
CA LYS A 51 11.66 -4.47 -10.97
C LYS A 51 12.73 -5.53 -11.31
N GLU A 52 13.99 -5.29 -10.93
CA GLU A 52 15.15 -6.12 -11.29
C GLU A 52 15.97 -6.51 -10.05
N GLY A 53 15.71 -7.71 -9.52
CA GLY A 53 16.72 -8.56 -8.89
C GLY A 53 17.10 -8.25 -7.43
N LYS A 54 16.53 -9.03 -6.49
CA LYS A 54 17.19 -9.68 -5.32
C LYS A 54 16.25 -10.05 -4.15
N TYR A 55 14.97 -9.69 -4.22
CA TYR A 55 13.89 -10.46 -3.59
C TYR A 55 13.28 -11.39 -4.66
N ASP A 56 12.51 -12.43 -4.32
CA ASP A 56 11.65 -13.11 -5.31
C ASP A 56 10.54 -12.11 -5.73
N ILE A 57 10.97 -11.20 -6.61
CA ILE A 57 10.34 -9.96 -7.08
C ILE A 57 9.31 -10.25 -8.16
N ASN A 58 9.21 -11.50 -8.63
CA ASN A 58 8.37 -11.87 -9.75
C ASN A 58 6.87 -11.96 -9.43
N SER A 59 6.46 -11.88 -8.16
CA SER A 59 5.04 -12.00 -7.80
C SER A 59 4.45 -10.79 -7.07
N TYR A 60 5.22 -10.00 -6.31
CA TYR A 60 4.62 -9.01 -5.39
C TYR A 60 4.38 -7.63 -6.02
N PRO A 61 5.36 -6.96 -6.67
CA PRO A 61 5.12 -5.67 -7.33
C PRO A 61 4.22 -5.80 -8.55
N PHE A 62 4.21 -6.97 -9.20
CA PHE A 62 3.39 -7.26 -10.39
C PHE A 62 1.88 -7.30 -10.11
N GLN A 63 1.46 -7.33 -8.85
CA GLN A 63 0.05 -7.28 -8.46
C GLN A 63 -0.51 -5.85 -8.41
N PHE A 64 0.38 -4.85 -8.43
CA PHE A 64 0.02 -3.44 -8.29
C PHE A 64 0.13 -2.74 -9.64
N SER A 65 -1.03 -2.40 -10.21
CA SER A 65 -1.15 -1.68 -11.47
C SER A 65 -1.22 -0.16 -11.30
N SER A 66 -1.33 0.36 -10.06
CA SER A 66 -1.33 1.80 -9.78
C SER A 66 -0.48 2.20 -8.57
N MET A 67 -0.05 3.47 -8.55
CA MET A 67 0.69 4.06 -7.43
C MET A 67 -0.12 4.03 -6.12
N GLU A 68 -1.45 4.10 -6.21
CA GLU A 68 -2.32 4.01 -5.03
C GLU A 68 -2.28 2.61 -4.40
N GLN A 69 -2.19 1.55 -5.21
CA GLN A 69 -2.05 0.19 -4.69
C GLN A 69 -0.73 -0.01 -3.97
N LEU A 70 0.35 0.59 -4.47
CA LEU A 70 1.66 0.56 -3.81
C LEU A 70 1.63 1.32 -2.49
N TRP A 71 1.03 2.50 -2.47
CA TRP A 71 0.85 3.26 -1.23
C TRP A 71 -0.02 2.50 -0.22
N LEU A 72 -1.09 1.85 -0.68
CA LEU A 72 -1.93 1.04 0.20
C LEU A 72 -1.18 -0.18 0.74
N ALA A 73 -0.43 -0.90 -0.10
CA ALA A 73 0.41 -2.01 0.36
C ALA A 73 1.46 -1.54 1.38
N TYR A 74 2.07 -0.38 1.13
CA TYR A 74 3.03 0.22 2.05
C TYR A 74 2.39 0.60 3.39
N VAL A 75 1.25 1.28 3.37
CA VAL A 75 0.48 1.60 4.60
C VAL A 75 0.17 0.32 5.38
N MET A 76 -0.25 -0.73 4.70
CA MET A 76 -0.63 -1.99 5.32
C MET A 76 0.56 -2.75 5.91
N GLN A 77 1.70 -2.72 5.23
CA GLN A 77 2.94 -3.31 5.72
C GLN A 77 3.50 -2.53 6.92
N GLU A 78 3.55 -1.20 6.84
CA GLU A 78 4.15 -0.37 7.90
C GLU A 78 3.29 -0.36 9.17
N LYS A 79 1.98 -0.16 9.05
CA LYS A 79 1.11 -0.02 10.22
C LYS A 79 0.64 -1.34 10.80
N TYR A 80 0.48 -2.36 9.96
CA TYR A 80 -0.15 -3.62 10.37
C TYR A 80 0.73 -4.84 10.10
N SER A 81 1.90 -4.68 9.48
CA SER A 81 2.76 -5.78 9.03
C SER A 81 2.00 -6.77 8.15
N LEU A 82 1.13 -6.25 7.28
CA LEU A 82 0.31 -7.02 6.35
C LEU A 82 0.77 -6.81 4.91
N THR A 83 0.85 -7.93 4.22
CA THR A 83 1.29 -8.11 2.84
C THR A 83 0.07 -8.55 2.00
N TRP A 84 -0.06 -8.06 0.77
CA TRP A 84 -1.17 -8.42 -0.13
C TRP A 84 -0.80 -9.61 -1.00
N ASP A 85 -1.47 -10.75 -0.85
CA ASP A 85 -1.16 -11.95 -1.65
C ASP A 85 -1.84 -11.99 -3.04
N GLY A 86 -2.65 -10.98 -3.36
CA GLY A 86 -3.45 -10.90 -4.57
C GLY A 86 -4.95 -11.00 -4.29
N GLU A 87 -5.33 -11.65 -3.19
CA GLU A 87 -6.72 -11.91 -2.80
C GLU A 87 -7.05 -11.40 -1.39
N ARG A 88 -6.08 -11.44 -0.46
CA ARG A 88 -6.25 -11.07 0.94
C ARG A 88 -4.98 -10.49 1.56
N TRP A 89 -5.15 -9.86 2.71
CA TRP A 89 -4.07 -9.39 3.56
C TRP A 89 -3.56 -10.53 4.45
N SER A 90 -2.28 -10.84 4.37
CA SER A 90 -1.60 -11.88 5.16
C SER A 90 -0.32 -11.35 5.82
N LYS A 91 0.19 -12.04 6.85
CA LYS A 91 1.47 -11.71 7.50
C LYS A 91 2.62 -12.49 6.88
#